data_AF-V8NHE2-F1
#
_entry.id   AF-V8NHE2-F1
#
_cell.length_a   1.000
_cell.length_b   1.000
_cell.length_c   1.000
_cell.angle_alpha   90.00
_cell.angle_beta   90.00
_cell.angle_gamma   90.00
#
_symmetry.space_group_name_H-M   'P 1'
#
loop_
_entity.id
_entity.type
_entity.pdbx_description
1 polymer ?
#
loop_
_entity_poly.entity_id
_entity_poly.type
_entity_poly.pdbx_seq_one_letter_code
_entity_poly.pdbx_strand_id
1 'polypeptide(L)'
;MHLLPLRLTCSRDEIGLIPCPEARYNRSPIVLVENKLGVESWCVKFLLPYVHNKLLHYKLRKQWLNKEELIDITCTLLLLNPDFTTAWNVRRWVLQHLLQENSLPALVTKGNLEALPTEKIQRLVKEEMDVCCDAAGRYPSNYNAWSHRIWVLQNLAKLNTKILLDELSSTKHWVSIHVSDHSGFHYRQFLLKSLIVRTGTDCIIKLRDHPTNQQTSCFPKDEADEGAEAFCIEKQQPDHSLYLKEEIELCTDLINTYPGHETLWYHRRQVFYLQHHLKKCPVPNIWSSTSNNSDGTVNNSHPHVTTGHTTQDMDVDSLTECNKQGYSQETKRLKRAPMQDCINVEEEYKFIDHVLSTCKEEDQASEA
;
A
#
# COMPACT_ATOMS: atom_id res chain seq x y z
N MET A 1 -14.66 -34.84 6.22
CA MET A 1 -13.32 -34.32 6.55
C MET A 1 -13.49 -33.10 7.44
N HIS A 2 -12.96 -33.11 8.66
CA HIS A 2 -12.84 -31.87 9.43
C HIS A 2 -11.70 -31.05 8.82
N LEU A 3 -12.01 -29.88 8.25
CA LEU A 3 -11.05 -28.96 7.62
C LEU A 3 -10.32 -28.07 8.66
N LEU A 4 -10.65 -28.22 9.94
CA LEU A 4 -10.04 -27.58 11.10
C LEU A 4 -8.49 -27.57 11.13
N PRO A 5 -7.77 -28.62 10.68
CA PRO A 5 -6.30 -28.61 10.67
C PRO A 5 -5.70 -27.53 9.76
N LEU A 6 -6.45 -27.00 8.79
CA LEU A 6 -5.95 -25.97 7.89
C LEU A 6 -5.94 -24.56 8.51
N ARG A 7 -6.77 -24.31 9.53
CA ARG A 7 -6.80 -23.03 10.28
C ARG A 7 -5.73 -22.92 11.36
N LEU A 8 -5.26 -24.04 11.89
CA LEU A 8 -4.39 -24.08 13.06
C LEU A 8 -2.94 -24.07 12.60
N THR A 9 -2.30 -22.91 12.54
CA THR A 9 -0.95 -22.66 13.12
C THR A 9 -0.43 -21.30 12.63
N CYS A 10 -0.29 -20.38 13.58
CA CYS A 10 0.16 -18.99 13.44
C CYS A 10 1.69 -18.84 13.14
N SER A 11 2.32 -19.91 12.65
CA SER A 11 3.77 -20.06 12.44
C SER A 11 4.03 -21.22 11.45
N ARG A 12 3.47 -21.13 10.23
CA ARG A 12 3.83 -22.10 9.17
C ARG A 12 4.99 -21.56 8.36
N ASP A 13 6.00 -22.40 8.19
CA ASP A 13 7.18 -22.04 7.40
C ASP A 13 6.98 -22.38 5.92
N GLU A 14 6.23 -23.45 5.63
CA GLU A 14 6.06 -23.95 4.27
C GLU A 14 4.84 -24.86 4.15
N ILE A 15 4.18 -24.82 2.99
CA ILE A 15 3.11 -25.76 2.65
C ILE A 15 3.41 -26.45 1.33
N GLY A 16 3.52 -27.77 1.38
CA GLY A 16 3.92 -28.59 0.24
C GLY A 16 2.95 -29.71 -0.10
N LEU A 17 2.98 -30.15 -1.36
CA LEU A 17 2.37 -31.41 -1.77
C LEU A 17 3.33 -32.56 -1.47
N ILE A 18 2.88 -33.54 -0.71
CA ILE A 18 3.64 -34.77 -0.45
C ILE A 18 3.31 -35.77 -1.57
N PRO A 19 4.31 -36.22 -2.36
CA PRO A 19 4.11 -37.26 -3.37
C PRO A 19 3.65 -38.57 -2.71
N CYS A 20 2.36 -38.88 -2.87
CA CYS A 20 1.71 -40.06 -2.32
C CYS A 20 0.54 -40.40 -3.25
N PRO A 21 0.66 -41.41 -4.13
CA PRO A 21 -0.35 -41.67 -5.18
C PRO A 21 -1.63 -42.31 -4.65
N GLU A 22 -1.55 -42.99 -3.50
CA GLU A 22 -2.65 -43.76 -2.89
C GLU A 22 -2.69 -43.57 -1.38
N ALA A 23 -3.89 -43.64 -0.79
CA ALA A 23 -4.07 -43.59 0.64
C ALA A 23 -3.46 -44.83 1.31
N ARG A 24 -2.55 -44.62 2.26
CA ARG A 24 -1.93 -45.70 3.03
C ARG A 24 -2.36 -45.56 4.48
N TYR A 25 -2.97 -46.62 5.02
CA TYR A 25 -3.47 -46.69 6.40
C TYR A 25 -4.65 -45.74 6.69
N ASN A 26 -5.27 -45.92 7.86
CA ASN A 26 -6.33 -45.04 8.35
C ASN A 26 -5.72 -43.75 8.94
N ARG A 27 -5.12 -42.92 8.08
CA ARG A 27 -4.50 -41.64 8.45
C ARG A 27 -5.05 -40.49 7.60
N SER A 28 -5.03 -39.30 8.18
CA SER A 28 -5.38 -38.06 7.48
C SER A 28 -4.33 -37.78 6.38
N PRO A 29 -4.74 -37.31 5.18
CA PRO A 29 -3.80 -36.85 4.16
C PRO A 29 -3.14 -35.51 4.50
N ILE A 30 -3.57 -34.87 5.58
CA ILE A 30 -2.98 -33.64 6.10
C ILE A 30 -1.93 -34.03 7.14
N VAL A 31 -0.68 -33.77 6.82
CA VAL A 31 0.49 -34.12 7.63
C VAL A 31 1.12 -32.83 8.14
N LEU A 32 1.27 -32.70 9.46
CA LEU A 32 1.98 -31.58 10.07
C LEU A 32 3.27 -32.12 10.70
N VAL A 33 4.42 -31.69 10.19
CA VAL A 33 5.74 -32.00 10.77
C VAL A 33 6.36 -30.67 11.16
N GLU A 34 6.59 -30.49 12.46
CA GLU A 34 7.03 -29.21 13.02
C GLU A 34 6.08 -28.08 12.58
N ASN A 35 6.58 -27.11 11.82
CA ASN A 35 5.85 -25.97 11.27
C ASN A 35 5.50 -26.13 9.78
N LYS A 36 5.71 -27.31 9.20
CA LYS A 36 5.47 -27.59 7.77
C LYS A 36 4.19 -28.37 7.56
N LEU A 37 3.28 -27.84 6.76
CA LEU A 37 2.03 -28.51 6.40
C LEU A 37 2.21 -29.23 5.05
N GLY A 38 2.11 -30.56 5.09
CA GLY A 38 2.04 -31.39 3.91
C GLY A 38 0.61 -31.82 3.58
N VAL A 39 0.25 -31.78 2.29
CA VAL A 39 -0.97 -32.39 1.77
C VAL A 39 -0.58 -33.54 0.85
N GLU A 40 -0.97 -34.77 1.21
CA GLU A 40 -0.69 -35.95 0.39
C GLU A 40 -1.43 -35.88 -0.96
N SER A 41 -0.70 -36.10 -2.06
CA SER A 41 -1.20 -35.84 -3.41
C SER A 41 -2.43 -36.67 -3.80
N TRP A 42 -2.61 -37.87 -3.22
CA TRP A 42 -3.74 -38.74 -3.54
C TRP A 42 -5.08 -38.09 -3.22
N CYS A 43 -5.14 -37.22 -2.20
CA CYS A 43 -6.40 -36.62 -1.78
C CYS A 43 -6.78 -35.42 -2.65
N VAL A 44 -5.81 -34.75 -3.29
CA VAL A 44 -6.03 -33.50 -4.04
C VAL A 44 -7.03 -33.68 -5.17
N LYS A 45 -6.95 -34.80 -5.91
CA LYS A 45 -7.89 -35.14 -7.01
C LYS A 45 -9.35 -35.30 -6.56
N PHE A 46 -9.60 -35.47 -5.27
CA PHE A 46 -10.94 -35.55 -4.69
C PHE A 46 -11.31 -34.27 -3.94
N LEU A 47 -10.37 -33.76 -3.14
CA LEU A 47 -10.55 -32.60 -2.29
C LEU A 47 -10.79 -31.33 -3.11
N LEU A 48 -9.98 -31.07 -4.14
CA LEU A 48 -10.10 -29.85 -4.95
C LEU A 48 -11.45 -29.79 -5.68
N PRO A 49 -11.91 -30.81 -6.43
CA PRO A 49 -13.25 -30.79 -7.03
C PRO A 49 -14.37 -30.66 -6.00
N TYR A 50 -14.24 -31.30 -4.84
CA TYR A 50 -15.23 -31.22 -3.77
C TYR A 50 -15.37 -29.79 -3.24
N VAL A 51 -14.28 -29.15 -2.81
CA VAL A 51 -14.35 -27.78 -2.26
C VAL A 51 -14.72 -26.74 -3.32
N HIS A 52 -14.26 -26.94 -4.56
CA HIS A 52 -14.62 -26.09 -5.69
C HIS A 52 -16.13 -26.14 -5.98
N ASN A 53 -16.69 -27.34 -6.15
CA ASN A 53 -18.13 -27.50 -6.40
C ASN A 53 -18.98 -27.02 -5.23
N LYS A 54 -18.55 -27.27 -3.98
CA LYS A 54 -19.25 -26.80 -2.79
C LYS A 54 -19.35 -25.26 -2.77
N LEU A 55 -18.28 -24.55 -3.12
CA LEU A 55 -18.30 -23.09 -3.24
C LEU A 55 -19.20 -22.62 -4.40
N LEU A 56 -19.16 -23.30 -5.55
CA LEU A 56 -20.02 -22.97 -6.69
C LEU A 56 -21.51 -23.20 -6.39
N HIS A 57 -21.86 -24.30 -5.71
CA HIS A 57 -23.23 -24.54 -5.28
C HIS A 57 -23.74 -23.45 -4.33
N TYR A 58 -22.88 -22.95 -3.44
CA TYR A 58 -23.20 -21.77 -2.64
C TYR A 58 -23.44 -20.52 -3.49
N LYS A 59 -22.54 -20.23 -4.45
CA LYS A 59 -22.71 -19.09 -5.36
C LYS A 59 -23.98 -19.16 -6.21
N LEU A 60 -24.33 -20.37 -6.66
CA LEU A 60 -25.54 -20.64 -7.43
C LEU A 60 -26.79 -20.79 -6.55
N ARG A 61 -26.69 -20.54 -5.24
CA ARG A 61 -27.78 -20.69 -4.25
C ARG A 61 -28.43 -22.07 -4.23
N LYS A 62 -27.68 -23.11 -4.63
CA LYS A 62 -28.10 -24.51 -4.61
C LYS A 62 -27.87 -25.17 -3.25
N GLN A 63 -26.92 -24.65 -2.46
CA GLN A 63 -26.58 -25.15 -1.13
C GLN A 63 -26.24 -23.97 -0.21
N TRP A 64 -26.80 -23.97 1.00
CA TRP A 64 -26.44 -22.99 2.01
C TRP A 64 -25.16 -23.40 2.74
N LEU A 65 -24.34 -22.41 3.12
CA LEU A 65 -23.13 -22.58 3.93
C LEU A 65 -23.09 -21.46 4.96
N ASN A 66 -22.72 -21.81 6.20
CA ASN A 66 -22.50 -20.80 7.23
C ASN A 66 -21.15 -20.07 7.04
N LYS A 67 -20.92 -19.01 7.82
CA LYS A 67 -19.71 -18.17 7.68
C LYS A 67 -18.41 -18.92 7.97
N GLU A 68 -18.42 -19.81 8.97
CA GLU A 68 -17.25 -20.62 9.29
C GLU A 68 -16.97 -21.63 8.17
N GLU A 69 -17.99 -22.29 7.64
CA GLU A 69 -17.83 -23.18 6.48
C GLU A 69 -17.28 -22.45 5.26
N LEU A 70 -17.72 -21.21 5.00
CA LEU A 70 -17.19 -20.38 3.91
C LEU A 70 -15.72 -20.04 4.11
N ILE A 71 -15.29 -19.73 5.33
CA ILE A 71 -13.87 -19.52 5.65
C ILE A 71 -13.07 -20.80 5.40
N ASP A 72 -13.56 -21.96 5.84
CA ASP A 72 -12.86 -23.24 5.65
C ASP A 72 -12.73 -23.62 4.19
N ILE A 73 -13.83 -23.52 3.44
CA ILE A 73 -13.85 -23.89 2.03
C ILE A 73 -12.98 -22.95 1.23
N THR A 74 -13.06 -21.63 1.47
CA THR A 74 -12.19 -20.67 0.77
C THR A 74 -10.73 -20.83 1.16
N CYS A 75 -10.40 -21.08 2.44
CA CYS A 75 -9.04 -21.35 2.88
C CYS A 75 -8.46 -22.59 2.17
N THR A 76 -9.19 -23.71 2.21
CA THR A 76 -8.78 -24.97 1.57
C THR A 76 -8.63 -24.79 0.06
N LEU A 77 -9.54 -24.08 -0.58
CA LEU A 77 -9.53 -23.88 -2.02
C LEU A 77 -8.37 -22.99 -2.45
N LEU A 78 -8.08 -21.92 -1.72
CA LEU A 78 -6.95 -21.01 -1.99
C LEU A 78 -5.60 -21.65 -1.66
N LEU A 79 -5.58 -22.59 -0.71
CA LEU A 79 -4.41 -23.42 -0.44
C LEU A 79 -4.01 -24.30 -1.64
N LEU A 80 -5.01 -24.83 -2.33
CA LEU A 80 -4.83 -25.77 -3.45
C LEU A 80 -4.81 -25.07 -4.81
N ASN A 81 -5.49 -23.93 -4.94
CA ASN A 81 -5.64 -23.15 -6.17
C ASN A 81 -5.75 -21.65 -5.83
N PRO A 82 -4.61 -20.96 -5.62
CA PRO A 82 -4.60 -19.57 -5.17
C PRO A 82 -5.09 -18.58 -6.24
N ASP A 83 -5.18 -18.98 -7.51
CA ASP A 83 -5.64 -18.11 -8.60
C ASP A 83 -7.16 -18.06 -8.75
N PHE A 84 -7.90 -18.81 -7.92
CA PHE A 84 -9.34 -18.85 -8.02
C PHE A 84 -10.00 -17.59 -7.44
N THR A 85 -10.18 -16.56 -8.29
CA THR A 85 -10.72 -15.25 -7.93
C THR A 85 -12.09 -15.31 -7.21
N THR A 86 -12.96 -16.27 -7.56
CA THR A 86 -14.25 -16.44 -6.88
C THR A 86 -14.07 -16.76 -5.39
N ALA A 87 -13.06 -17.54 -5.00
CA ALA A 87 -12.78 -17.83 -3.60
C ALA A 87 -12.35 -16.57 -2.84
N TRP A 88 -11.44 -15.77 -3.39
CA TRP A 88 -11.05 -14.48 -2.80
C TRP A 88 -12.25 -13.54 -2.64
N ASN A 89 -13.13 -13.46 -3.64
CA ASN A 89 -14.35 -12.65 -3.56
C ASN A 89 -15.30 -13.10 -2.44
N VAL A 90 -15.50 -14.42 -2.28
CA VAL A 90 -16.30 -14.96 -1.16
C VAL A 90 -15.62 -14.68 0.18
N ARG A 91 -14.30 -14.84 0.25
CA ARG A 91 -13.52 -14.64 1.46
C ARG A 91 -13.62 -13.18 1.94
N ARG A 92 -13.46 -12.21 1.03
CA ARG A 92 -13.70 -10.79 1.32
C ARG A 92 -15.10 -10.52 1.86
N TRP A 93 -16.11 -11.08 1.20
CA TRP A 93 -17.50 -10.94 1.62
C TRP A 93 -17.70 -11.46 3.05
N VAL A 94 -17.27 -12.69 3.36
CA VAL A 94 -17.49 -13.27 4.70
C VAL A 94 -16.73 -12.52 5.79
N LEU A 95 -15.50 -12.07 5.53
CA LEU A 95 -14.71 -11.27 6.47
C LEU A 95 -15.36 -9.91 6.76
N GLN A 96 -15.90 -9.23 5.74
CA GLN A 96 -16.65 -7.98 5.92
C GLN A 96 -17.88 -8.17 6.81
N HIS A 97 -18.64 -9.24 6.60
CA HIS A 97 -19.82 -9.54 7.42
C HIS A 97 -19.46 -9.87 8.87
N LEU A 98 -18.37 -10.60 9.09
CA LEU A 98 -17.88 -10.89 10.43
C LEU A 98 -17.43 -9.62 11.15
N LEU A 99 -16.82 -8.67 10.44
CA LEU A 99 -16.44 -7.37 11.00
C LEU A 99 -17.69 -6.56 11.40
N GLN A 100 -18.71 -6.51 10.55
CA GLN A 100 -19.96 -5.79 10.84
C GLN A 100 -20.69 -6.34 12.07
N GLU A 101 -20.74 -7.67 12.22
CA GLU A 101 -21.35 -8.31 13.40
C GLU A 101 -20.59 -7.98 14.69
N ASN A 102 -19.27 -7.88 14.64
CA ASN A 102 -18.46 -7.50 15.79
C ASN A 102 -18.63 -6.01 16.17
N SER A 103 -19.11 -5.17 15.25
CA SER A 103 -19.36 -3.74 15.49
C SER A 103 -20.77 -3.44 16.03
N LEU A 104 -21.67 -4.41 16.05
CA LEU A 104 -22.96 -4.25 16.75
C LEU A 104 -22.70 -4.18 18.26
N PRO A 105 -23.34 -3.26 19.01
CA PRO A 105 -23.15 -3.19 20.44
C PRO A 105 -23.62 -4.49 21.09
N ALA A 106 -22.67 -5.37 21.39
CA ALA A 106 -22.90 -6.52 22.25
C ALA A 106 -23.48 -5.97 23.56
N LEU A 107 -24.72 -6.36 23.85
CA LEU A 107 -25.46 -5.99 25.04
C LEU A 107 -24.52 -5.98 26.25
N VAL A 108 -24.35 -4.79 26.84
CA VAL A 108 -23.45 -4.44 27.93
C VAL A 108 -23.39 -5.57 28.96
N THR A 109 -22.33 -6.38 28.90
CA THR A 109 -21.92 -7.21 30.03
C THR A 109 -20.72 -6.51 30.66
N LYS A 110 -20.98 -5.89 31.81
CA LYS A 110 -20.03 -5.15 32.65
C LYS A 110 -18.67 -5.88 32.72
N GLY A 111 -17.58 -5.16 32.43
CA GLY A 111 -16.26 -5.50 32.97
C GLY A 111 -15.06 -5.23 32.07
N ASN A 112 -15.10 -5.58 30.78
CA ASN A 112 -13.90 -5.63 29.92
C ASN A 112 -14.06 -4.85 28.60
N LEU A 113 -14.60 -3.63 28.67
CA LEU A 113 -14.91 -2.81 27.49
C LEU A 113 -13.64 -2.18 26.92
N GLU A 114 -13.09 -2.77 25.84
CA GLU A 114 -12.39 -2.15 24.68
C GLU A 114 -11.28 -3.06 24.07
N ALA A 115 -10.72 -4.01 24.83
CA ALA A 115 -9.59 -4.83 24.35
C ALA A 115 -9.99 -5.99 23.42
N LEU A 116 -11.09 -6.69 23.72
CA LEU A 116 -11.46 -7.94 23.05
C LEU A 116 -11.79 -7.82 21.54
N PRO A 117 -12.49 -6.77 21.06
CA PRO A 117 -12.78 -6.61 19.63
C PRO A 117 -11.51 -6.32 18.81
N THR A 118 -10.58 -5.56 19.39
CA THR A 118 -9.31 -5.17 18.76
C THR A 118 -8.38 -6.37 18.58
N GLU A 119 -8.24 -7.22 19.59
CA GLU A 119 -7.44 -8.45 19.50
C GLU A 119 -7.98 -9.43 18.46
N LYS A 120 -9.31 -9.56 18.37
CA LYS A 120 -9.95 -10.42 17.36
C LYS A 120 -9.68 -9.92 15.95
N ILE A 121 -9.77 -8.60 15.71
CA ILE A 121 -9.45 -8.00 14.40
C ILE A 121 -7.97 -8.18 14.07
N GLN A 122 -7.07 -7.96 15.03
CA GLN A 122 -5.63 -8.17 14.82
C GLN A 122 -5.32 -9.62 14.44
N ARG A 123 -5.96 -10.59 15.10
CA ARG A 123 -5.83 -12.01 14.77
C ARG A 123 -6.32 -12.32 13.36
N LEU A 124 -7.50 -11.81 12.98
CA LEU A 124 -8.04 -11.96 11.63
C LEU A 124 -7.11 -11.36 10.58
N VAL A 125 -6.59 -10.15 10.83
CA VAL A 125 -5.61 -9.51 9.93
C VAL A 125 -4.39 -10.42 9.77
N LYS A 126 -3.83 -10.94 10.87
CA LYS A 126 -2.67 -11.84 10.83
C LYS A 126 -2.96 -13.11 10.04
N GLU A 127 -4.07 -13.80 10.34
CA GLU A 127 -4.49 -15.00 9.62
C GLU A 127 -4.63 -14.76 8.11
N GLU A 128 -5.14 -13.59 7.71
CA GLU A 128 -5.23 -13.24 6.29
C GLU A 128 -3.89 -12.89 5.66
N MET A 129 -2.96 -12.27 6.40
CA MET A 129 -1.59 -12.06 5.90
C MET A 129 -0.90 -13.40 5.65
N ASP A 130 -1.07 -14.38 6.54
CA ASP A 130 -0.50 -15.73 6.40
C ASP A 130 -1.05 -16.42 5.13
N VAL A 131 -2.36 -16.37 4.90
CA VAL A 131 -3.00 -16.93 3.69
C VAL A 131 -2.48 -16.26 2.41
N CYS A 132 -2.28 -14.94 2.43
CA CYS A 132 -1.71 -14.22 1.29
C CYS A 132 -0.24 -14.58 1.04
N CYS A 133 0.58 -14.72 2.09
CA CYS A 133 1.97 -15.16 1.98
C CYS A 133 2.05 -16.56 1.34
N ASP A 134 1.28 -17.51 1.84
CA ASP A 134 1.22 -18.88 1.31
C ASP A 134 0.79 -18.92 -0.16
N ALA A 135 -0.17 -18.07 -0.54
CA ALA A 135 -0.65 -17.99 -1.92
C ALA A 135 0.38 -17.35 -2.86
N ALA A 136 1.05 -16.29 -2.43
CA ALA A 136 2.08 -15.60 -3.20
C ALA A 136 3.34 -16.47 -3.41
N GLY A 137 3.69 -17.32 -2.43
CA GLY A 137 4.89 -18.16 -2.53
C GLY A 137 4.77 -19.34 -3.49
N ARG A 138 3.54 -19.73 -3.85
CA ARG A 138 3.29 -20.84 -4.77
C ARG A 138 3.17 -20.44 -6.23
N TYR A 139 2.82 -19.18 -6.49
CA TYR A 139 2.58 -18.70 -7.85
C TYR A 139 3.27 -17.35 -8.05
N PRO A 140 4.26 -17.25 -8.95
CA PRO A 140 4.95 -16.00 -9.22
C PRO A 140 3.95 -14.89 -9.55
N SER A 141 4.14 -13.72 -8.93
CA SER A 141 3.30 -12.54 -9.19
C SER A 141 1.80 -12.78 -9.00
N ASN A 142 1.40 -13.51 -7.94
CA ASN A 142 -0.02 -13.78 -7.66
C ASN A 142 -0.80 -12.49 -7.34
N TYR A 143 -1.37 -11.88 -8.38
CA TYR A 143 -2.13 -10.64 -8.26
C TYR A 143 -3.34 -10.77 -7.32
N ASN A 144 -4.01 -11.93 -7.30
CA ASN A 144 -5.18 -12.13 -6.46
C ASN A 144 -4.81 -12.12 -4.96
N ALA A 145 -3.69 -12.74 -4.59
CA ALA A 145 -3.19 -12.76 -3.22
C ALA A 145 -2.77 -11.36 -2.76
N TRP A 146 -1.96 -10.66 -3.55
CA TRP A 146 -1.50 -9.30 -3.21
C TRP A 146 -2.65 -8.28 -3.19
N SER A 147 -3.60 -8.36 -4.13
CA SER A 147 -4.78 -7.48 -4.12
C SER A 147 -5.70 -7.76 -2.93
N HIS A 148 -5.83 -9.02 -2.49
CA HIS A 148 -6.53 -9.34 -1.25
C HIS A 148 -5.80 -8.79 -0.02
N ARG A 149 -4.46 -8.89 0.02
CA ARG A 149 -3.63 -8.32 1.10
C ARG A 149 -3.86 -6.81 1.25
N ILE A 150 -3.88 -6.06 0.14
CA ILE A 150 -4.26 -4.62 0.11
C ILE A 150 -5.66 -4.42 0.69
N TRP A 151 -6.62 -5.22 0.22
CA TRP A 151 -8.00 -5.11 0.68
C TRP A 151 -8.13 -5.35 2.20
N VAL A 152 -7.38 -6.29 2.76
CA VAL A 152 -7.35 -6.56 4.21
C VAL A 152 -6.84 -5.34 4.96
N LEU A 153 -5.75 -4.72 4.48
CA LEU A 153 -5.22 -3.51 5.10
C LEU A 153 -6.22 -2.34 5.07
N GLN A 154 -6.92 -2.15 3.95
CA GLN A 154 -7.93 -1.10 3.81
C GLN A 154 -9.17 -1.35 4.67
N ASN A 155 -9.67 -2.59 4.70
CA ASN A 155 -11.00 -2.90 5.22
C ASN A 155 -10.99 -3.41 6.66
N LEU A 156 -10.02 -4.27 7.02
CA LEU A 156 -9.92 -4.86 8.35
C LEU A 156 -8.97 -4.05 9.23
N ALA A 157 -7.75 -3.80 8.76
CA ALA A 157 -6.75 -3.06 9.55
C ALA A 157 -6.97 -1.54 9.55
N LYS A 158 -7.90 -1.02 8.73
CA LYS A 158 -8.20 0.41 8.57
C LYS A 158 -6.94 1.26 8.35
N LEU A 159 -6.03 0.72 7.55
CA LEU A 159 -4.73 1.31 7.23
C LEU A 159 -3.87 1.64 8.46
N ASN A 160 -4.03 0.98 9.61
CA ASN A 160 -3.29 1.26 10.86
C ASN A 160 -1.76 1.40 10.69
N THR A 161 -1.14 2.42 11.31
CA THR A 161 0.26 2.81 11.01
C THR A 161 1.24 1.73 11.39
N LYS A 162 1.02 1.13 12.56
CA LYS A 162 1.87 0.07 13.06
C LYS A 162 1.84 -1.12 12.10
N ILE A 163 0.65 -1.53 11.67
CA ILE A 163 0.49 -2.66 10.73
C ILE A 163 1.15 -2.35 9.38
N LEU A 164 0.98 -1.13 8.85
CA LEU A 164 1.64 -0.73 7.60
C LEU A 164 3.18 -0.77 7.70
N LEU A 165 3.75 -0.30 8.82
CA LEU A 165 5.20 -0.32 9.06
C LEU A 165 5.72 -1.76 9.26
N ASP A 166 4.99 -2.57 10.03
CA ASP A 166 5.30 -3.98 10.24
C ASP A 166 5.31 -4.72 8.88
N GLU A 167 4.35 -4.43 8.00
CA GLU A 167 4.25 -5.01 6.65
C GLU A 167 5.36 -4.52 5.69
N LEU A 168 5.72 -3.24 5.75
CA LEU A 168 6.82 -2.71 4.94
C LEU A 168 8.15 -3.37 5.35
N SER A 169 8.32 -3.62 6.65
CA SER A 169 9.49 -4.30 7.20
C SER A 169 9.50 -5.80 6.84
N SER A 170 8.39 -6.50 7.07
CA SER A 170 8.30 -7.96 6.89
C SER A 170 8.43 -8.38 5.42
N THR A 171 7.97 -7.56 4.49
CA THR A 171 8.04 -7.86 3.05
C THR A 171 9.38 -7.48 2.40
N LYS A 172 10.32 -6.88 3.13
CA LYS A 172 11.66 -6.50 2.60
C LYS A 172 12.44 -7.74 2.14
N HIS A 173 12.46 -8.78 2.97
CA HIS A 173 13.12 -10.03 2.61
C HIS A 173 12.44 -10.71 1.41
N TRP A 174 11.10 -10.69 1.35
CA TRP A 174 10.35 -11.29 0.26
C TRP A 174 10.78 -10.75 -1.11
N VAL A 175 10.81 -9.42 -1.28
CA VAL A 175 11.17 -8.81 -2.56
C VAL A 175 12.64 -8.95 -2.91
N SER A 176 13.51 -9.16 -1.91
CA SER A 176 14.94 -9.44 -2.14
C SER A 176 15.22 -10.80 -2.77
N ILE A 177 14.31 -11.76 -2.61
CA ILE A 177 14.41 -13.11 -3.20
C ILE A 177 13.42 -13.33 -4.36
N HIS A 178 12.44 -12.44 -4.54
CA HIS A 178 11.47 -12.45 -5.64
C HIS A 178 11.56 -11.15 -6.47
N VAL A 179 12.72 -10.90 -7.08
CA VAL A 179 13.03 -9.63 -7.75
C VAL A 179 12.15 -9.31 -8.98
N SER A 180 11.53 -10.33 -9.58
CA SER A 180 10.57 -10.15 -10.69
C SER A 180 9.09 -10.09 -10.26
N ASP A 181 8.79 -10.06 -8.94
CA ASP A 181 7.41 -10.02 -8.45
C ASP A 181 6.83 -8.59 -8.53
N HIS A 182 6.30 -8.24 -9.72
CA HIS A 182 5.63 -6.95 -9.94
C HIS A 182 4.49 -6.71 -8.93
N SER A 183 3.76 -7.75 -8.53
CA SER A 183 2.64 -7.60 -7.60
C SER A 183 3.12 -7.31 -6.18
N GLY A 184 4.21 -7.94 -5.75
CA GLY A 184 4.88 -7.69 -4.48
C GLY A 184 5.46 -6.27 -4.40
N PHE A 185 6.15 -5.81 -5.45
CA PHE A 185 6.64 -4.43 -5.50
C PHE A 185 5.50 -3.39 -5.58
N HIS A 186 4.40 -3.70 -6.27
CA HIS A 186 3.20 -2.86 -6.25
C HIS A 186 2.57 -2.79 -4.84
N TYR A 187 2.56 -3.90 -4.09
CA TYR A 187 2.14 -3.90 -2.69
C TYR A 187 3.00 -2.96 -1.84
N ARG A 188 4.32 -2.98 -2.00
CA ARG A 188 5.23 -2.04 -1.31
C ARG A 188 4.94 -0.58 -1.67
N GLN A 189 4.69 -0.28 -2.94
CA GLN A 189 4.26 1.07 -3.36
C GLN A 189 2.95 1.50 -2.68
N PHE A 190 1.99 0.58 -2.53
CA PHE A 190 0.75 0.84 -1.80
C PHE A 190 1.01 1.17 -0.32
N LEU A 191 1.91 0.43 0.35
CA LEU A 191 2.27 0.68 1.75
C LEU A 191 2.88 2.08 1.93
N LEU A 192 3.86 2.44 1.09
CA LEU A 192 4.52 3.75 1.12
C LEU A 192 3.51 4.87 0.90
N LYS A 193 2.69 4.78 -0.16
CA LYS A 193 1.63 5.76 -0.45
C LYS A 193 0.65 5.91 0.73
N SER A 194 0.26 4.80 1.36
CA SER A 194 -0.67 4.82 2.49
C SER A 194 -0.07 5.46 3.74
N LEU A 195 1.22 5.20 4.02
CA LEU A 195 1.96 5.82 5.12
C LEU A 195 2.07 7.34 4.93
N ILE A 196 2.36 7.78 3.69
CA ILE A 196 2.47 9.20 3.32
C ILE A 196 1.12 9.93 3.49
N VAL A 197 0.03 9.36 2.98
CA VAL A 197 -1.30 10.00 3.05
C VAL A 197 -1.77 10.12 4.49
N ARG A 198 -1.52 9.11 5.33
CA ARG A 198 -2.06 9.12 6.68
C ARG A 198 -1.39 10.13 7.59
N THR A 199 -0.08 10.31 7.50
CA THR A 199 0.61 11.34 8.30
C THR A 199 0.24 12.76 7.88
N GLY A 200 -0.06 12.99 6.59
CA GLY A 200 -0.67 14.23 6.12
C GLY A 200 -2.07 14.47 6.69
N THR A 201 -2.81 13.41 7.02
CA THR A 201 -4.14 13.52 7.65
C THR A 201 -4.02 13.69 9.17
N ASP A 202 -3.08 12.96 9.79
CA ASP A 202 -2.82 13.00 11.23
C ASP A 202 -2.25 14.38 11.67
N CYS A 203 -1.51 15.08 10.80
CA CYS A 203 -1.04 16.44 11.09
C CYS A 203 -2.17 17.48 11.02
N ILE A 204 -3.13 17.33 10.09
CA ILE A 204 -4.30 18.21 9.98
C ILE A 204 -5.23 18.06 11.19
N ILE A 205 -5.44 16.83 11.66
CA ILE A 205 -6.29 16.57 12.84
C ILE A 205 -5.64 17.15 14.11
N LYS A 206 -4.33 16.91 14.33
CA LYS A 206 -3.62 17.46 15.49
C LYS A 206 -3.61 18.99 15.55
N LEU A 207 -3.59 19.68 14.40
CA LEU A 207 -3.65 21.15 14.33
C LEU A 207 -5.04 21.71 14.67
N ARG A 208 -6.12 20.93 14.52
CA ARG A 208 -7.48 21.36 14.89
C ARG A 208 -7.82 21.13 16.36
N ASP A 209 -7.17 20.17 17.02
CA ASP A 209 -7.43 19.82 18.42
C ASP A 209 -6.68 20.72 19.43
N HIS A 210 -5.91 21.72 18.98
CA HIS A 210 -5.45 22.81 19.84
C HIS A 210 -6.52 23.92 19.87
N PRO A 211 -7.25 24.12 20.98
CA PRO A 211 -8.15 25.26 21.09
C PRO A 211 -7.31 26.53 21.18
N THR A 212 -7.57 27.47 20.29
CA THR A 212 -7.05 28.84 20.32
C THR A 212 -7.51 29.51 21.63
N ASN A 213 -6.75 29.36 22.72
CA ASN A 213 -6.98 30.15 23.92
C ASN A 213 -6.28 31.50 23.73
N GLN A 214 -7.05 32.49 23.28
CA GLN A 214 -6.69 33.90 23.42
C GLN A 214 -6.74 34.24 24.92
N GLN A 215 -5.57 34.45 25.54
CA GLN A 215 -5.50 35.33 26.70
C GLN A 215 -4.24 36.18 26.66
N THR A 216 -4.51 37.48 26.67
CA THR A 216 -3.64 38.63 26.54
C THR A 216 -2.72 38.78 27.76
N SER A 217 -1.53 39.32 27.50
CA SER A 217 -0.44 39.66 28.42
C SER A 217 -0.82 40.39 29.72
N CYS A 218 -0.11 40.09 30.81
CA CYS A 218 0.41 41.11 31.73
C CYS A 218 1.59 40.59 32.58
N PHE A 219 2.76 41.19 32.38
CA PHE A 219 4.00 41.36 33.19
C PHE A 219 4.48 40.36 34.28
N PRO A 220 5.82 40.24 34.48
CA PRO A 220 6.44 39.29 35.41
C PRO A 220 6.60 39.87 36.82
N LYS A 221 6.47 39.02 37.85
CA LYS A 221 7.12 39.19 39.14
C LYS A 221 7.59 37.85 39.70
N ASP A 222 8.76 37.94 40.32
CA ASP A 222 9.62 36.89 40.83
C ASP A 222 8.93 35.92 41.81
N GLU A 223 9.32 34.63 41.76
CA GLU A 223 9.93 33.93 42.90
C GLU A 223 10.42 32.53 42.46
N ALA A 224 11.52 32.11 43.08
CA ALA A 224 12.26 30.89 42.78
C ALA A 224 11.51 29.62 43.23
N ASP A 225 11.51 28.56 42.41
CA ASP A 225 11.44 27.20 42.93
C ASP A 225 12.07 26.19 41.95
N GLU A 226 12.73 25.19 42.53
CA GLU A 226 13.59 24.21 41.91
C GLU A 226 12.81 23.05 41.26
N GLY A 227 13.41 22.47 40.21
CA GLY A 227 13.37 21.03 39.98
C GLY A 227 12.09 20.41 39.42
N ALA A 228 12.00 20.31 38.10
CA ALA A 228 11.49 19.12 37.41
C ALA A 228 11.84 19.18 35.92
N GLU A 229 12.94 18.52 35.53
CA GLU A 229 13.17 18.15 34.13
C GLU A 229 12.07 17.17 33.71
N ALA A 230 10.97 17.70 33.17
CA ALA A 230 10.03 16.92 32.40
C ALA A 230 10.73 16.53 31.10
N PHE A 231 11.26 15.29 31.07
CA PHE A 231 11.75 14.64 29.86
C PHE A 231 10.59 14.56 28.85
N CYS A 232 10.52 15.56 27.97
CA CYS A 232 9.62 15.57 26.83
C CYS A 232 10.06 14.44 25.90
N ILE A 233 9.43 13.28 26.01
CA ILE A 233 9.46 12.29 24.92
C ILE A 233 8.68 12.93 23.77
N GLU A 234 9.38 13.70 22.94
CA GLU A 234 8.92 14.03 21.60
C GLU A 234 8.64 12.69 20.91
N LYS A 235 7.35 12.36 20.73
CA LYS A 235 6.97 11.30 19.79
C LYS A 235 7.42 11.76 18.41
N GLN A 236 8.63 11.38 18.01
CA GLN A 236 9.16 11.57 16.67
C GLN A 236 8.10 11.11 15.67
N GLN A 237 7.60 12.05 14.89
CA GLN A 237 6.72 11.74 13.78
C GLN A 237 7.48 10.82 12.81
N PRO A 238 6.81 9.84 12.18
CA PRO A 238 7.47 9.00 11.19
C PRO A 238 8.03 9.86 10.06
N ASP A 239 9.35 9.89 9.91
CA ASP A 239 9.97 10.63 8.81
C ASP A 239 9.78 9.85 7.51
N HIS A 240 8.80 10.26 6.69
CA HIS A 240 8.57 9.68 5.36
C HIS A 240 9.80 9.73 4.47
N SER A 241 10.66 10.75 4.68
CA SER A 241 11.90 10.88 3.93
C SER A 241 12.82 9.68 4.21
N LEU A 242 12.83 9.18 5.45
CA LEU A 242 13.63 8.01 5.83
C LEU A 242 13.14 6.75 5.12
N TYR A 243 11.84 6.44 5.16
CA TYR A 243 11.32 5.22 4.52
C TYR A 243 11.53 5.21 3.00
N LEU A 244 11.38 6.37 2.34
CA LEU A 244 11.63 6.47 0.91
C LEU A 244 13.12 6.35 0.58
N LYS A 245 14.00 6.89 1.44
CA LYS A 245 15.44 6.73 1.29
C LYS A 245 15.86 5.26 1.44
N GLU A 246 15.39 4.58 2.48
CA GLU A 246 15.64 3.15 2.70
C GLU A 246 15.13 2.29 1.54
N GLU A 247 13.99 2.67 0.93
CA GLU A 247 13.45 1.96 -0.22
C GLU A 247 14.29 2.19 -1.50
N ILE A 248 14.82 3.40 -1.71
CA ILE A 248 15.78 3.68 -2.80
C ILE A 248 17.09 2.90 -2.59
N GLU A 249 17.59 2.81 -1.36
CA GLU A 249 18.76 2.00 -1.03
C GLU A 249 18.51 0.52 -1.32
N LEU A 250 17.34 -0.02 -0.92
CA LEU A 250 16.91 -1.37 -1.28
C LEU A 250 16.90 -1.58 -2.80
N CYS A 251 16.33 -0.65 -3.57
CA CYS A 251 16.33 -0.74 -5.03
C CYS A 251 17.75 -0.74 -5.59
N THR A 252 18.63 0.10 -5.05
CA THR A 252 20.04 0.21 -5.46
C THR A 252 20.74 -1.13 -5.29
N ASP A 253 20.62 -1.74 -4.11
CA ASP A 253 21.24 -3.04 -3.81
C ASP A 253 20.71 -4.13 -4.72
N LEU A 254 19.38 -4.19 -4.93
CA LEU A 254 18.76 -5.21 -5.77
C LEU A 254 19.11 -5.06 -7.24
N ILE A 255 19.13 -3.84 -7.79
CA ILE A 255 19.50 -3.58 -9.19
C ILE A 255 20.97 -3.94 -9.45
N ASN A 256 21.86 -3.66 -8.49
CA ASN A 256 23.27 -4.02 -8.59
C ASN A 256 23.50 -5.53 -8.44
N THR A 257 22.70 -6.20 -7.61
CA THR A 257 22.82 -7.66 -7.36
C THR A 257 22.18 -8.49 -8.47
N TYR A 258 21.06 -8.02 -9.02
CA TYR A 258 20.23 -8.72 -10.01
C TYR A 258 19.95 -7.79 -11.21
N PRO A 259 20.93 -7.62 -12.13
CA PRO A 259 20.76 -6.79 -13.32
C PRO A 259 19.69 -7.37 -14.26
N GLY A 260 19.11 -6.51 -15.11
CA GLY A 260 18.18 -6.88 -16.19
C GLY A 260 16.70 -7.01 -15.78
N HIS A 261 16.37 -6.79 -14.50
CA HIS A 261 15.00 -6.92 -14.02
C HIS A 261 14.20 -5.61 -14.13
N GLU A 262 13.38 -5.47 -15.18
CA GLU A 262 12.46 -4.33 -15.40
C GLU A 262 11.63 -3.98 -14.16
N THR A 263 11.18 -4.99 -13.40
CA THR A 263 10.39 -4.82 -12.18
C THR A 263 11.08 -3.89 -11.17
N LEU A 264 12.40 -4.05 -10.98
CA LEU A 264 13.20 -3.29 -10.01
C LEU A 264 13.31 -1.83 -10.46
N TRP A 265 13.60 -1.60 -11.74
CA TRP A 265 13.69 -0.27 -12.33
C TRP A 265 12.35 0.45 -12.30
N TYR A 266 11.27 -0.23 -12.67
CA TYR A 266 9.92 0.31 -12.55
C TYR A 266 9.60 0.71 -11.11
N HIS A 267 9.93 -0.14 -10.14
CA HIS A 267 9.69 0.16 -8.74
C HIS A 267 10.52 1.37 -8.27
N ARG A 268 11.82 1.42 -8.60
CA ARG A 268 12.70 2.56 -8.29
C ARG A 268 12.14 3.87 -8.84
N ARG A 269 11.70 3.90 -10.11
CA ARG A 269 11.06 5.07 -10.74
C ARG A 269 9.85 5.56 -9.94
N GLN A 270 9.01 4.64 -9.45
CA GLN A 270 7.86 4.99 -8.63
C GLN A 270 8.24 5.56 -7.25
N VAL A 271 9.24 4.97 -6.58
CA VAL A 271 9.72 5.47 -5.28
C VAL A 271 10.34 6.86 -5.43
N PHE A 272 11.18 7.05 -6.44
CA PHE A 272 11.79 8.33 -6.76
C PHE A 272 10.74 9.41 -7.05
N TYR A 273 9.71 9.07 -7.82
CA TYR A 273 8.56 9.93 -8.07
C TYR A 273 7.87 10.38 -6.77
N LEU A 274 7.59 9.44 -5.84
CA LEU A 274 6.98 9.75 -4.55
C LEU A 274 7.84 10.71 -3.72
N GLN A 275 9.16 10.48 -3.70
CA GLN A 275 10.10 11.32 -2.95
C GLN A 275 10.14 12.76 -3.45
N HIS A 276 10.04 12.97 -4.76
CA HIS A 276 10.06 14.31 -5.36
C HIS A 276 8.69 15.02 -5.26
N HIS A 277 7.58 14.29 -5.40
CA HIS A 277 6.25 14.87 -5.23
C HIS A 277 5.98 15.35 -3.80
N LEU A 278 6.54 14.68 -2.78
CA LEU A 278 6.43 15.14 -1.40
C LEU A 278 7.21 16.42 -1.12
N LYS A 279 8.38 16.59 -1.73
CA LYS A 279 9.18 17.81 -1.59
C LYS A 279 8.53 19.04 -2.23
N LYS A 280 7.64 18.83 -3.22
CA LYS A 280 6.92 19.90 -3.93
C LYS A 280 5.64 20.39 -3.25
N CYS A 281 5.14 19.73 -2.20
CA CYS A 281 3.99 20.22 -1.43
C CYS A 281 4.48 21.27 -0.42
N PRO A 282 4.22 22.57 -0.62
CA PRO A 282 4.53 23.57 0.38
C PRO A 282 3.58 23.36 1.55
N VAL A 283 4.11 23.25 2.76
CA VAL A 283 3.30 23.43 3.98
C VAL A 283 2.57 24.79 3.82
N PRO A 284 1.24 24.89 4.00
CA PRO A 284 0.56 26.16 3.87
C PRO A 284 1.09 27.13 4.92
N ASN A 285 1.90 28.09 4.48
CA ASN A 285 2.27 29.25 5.30
C ASN A 285 1.01 30.09 5.53
N ILE A 286 0.31 29.83 6.64
CA ILE A 286 -0.69 30.77 7.16
C ILE A 286 0.08 31.86 7.89
N TRP A 287 0.53 32.88 7.14
CA TRP A 287 0.49 34.27 7.58
C TRP A 287 0.91 35.19 6.43
N SER A 288 0.03 36.13 6.09
CA SER A 288 0.28 37.48 5.56
C SER A 288 -0.61 37.81 4.37
N SER A 289 -1.88 38.07 4.65
CA SER A 289 -2.61 39.06 3.89
C SER A 289 -3.39 39.91 4.89
N THR A 290 -2.73 40.99 5.32
CA THR A 290 -3.37 42.15 5.92
C THR A 290 -4.54 42.56 5.05
N SER A 291 -5.71 42.49 5.66
CA SER A 291 -6.98 42.97 5.15
C SER A 291 -6.88 44.45 4.76
N ASN A 292 -7.20 44.77 3.52
CA ASN A 292 -7.72 46.09 3.16
C ASN A 292 -9.04 45.87 2.43
N ASN A 293 -10.12 46.05 3.20
CA ASN A 293 -11.47 46.22 2.71
C ASN A 293 -11.59 47.50 1.88
N SER A 294 -12.21 47.40 0.70
CA SER A 294 -13.19 48.39 0.24
C SER A 294 -14.04 47.80 -0.89
N ASP A 295 -15.25 47.38 -0.49
CA ASP A 295 -16.57 47.67 -1.08
C ASP A 295 -16.71 48.00 -2.59
N GLY A 296 -17.70 47.37 -3.26
CA GLY A 296 -18.14 47.80 -4.60
C GLY A 296 -18.85 46.78 -5.51
N THR A 297 -20.06 46.36 -5.15
CA THR A 297 -21.28 46.38 -6.00
C THR A 297 -21.33 45.63 -7.37
N VAL A 298 -22.07 44.50 -7.39
CA VAL A 298 -23.23 44.18 -8.29
C VAL A 298 -23.02 44.04 -9.82
N ASN A 299 -23.20 42.84 -10.42
CA ASN A 299 -24.44 42.40 -11.11
C ASN A 299 -24.31 41.10 -11.96
N ASN A 300 -25.44 40.41 -12.04
CA ASN A 300 -25.83 39.20 -12.81
C ASN A 300 -25.43 39.22 -14.32
N SER A 301 -25.28 38.10 -15.06
CA SER A 301 -26.36 37.17 -15.44
C SER A 301 -25.82 35.97 -16.27
N HIS A 302 -26.38 34.78 -16.05
CA HIS A 302 -26.47 33.62 -16.98
C HIS A 302 -27.54 33.90 -18.09
N PRO A 303 -27.86 33.04 -19.10
CA PRO A 303 -27.61 31.59 -19.20
C PRO A 303 -27.40 30.94 -20.60
N HIS A 304 -27.23 29.60 -20.58
CA HIS A 304 -27.58 28.52 -21.54
C HIS A 304 -26.85 28.42 -22.91
N VAL A 305 -26.05 27.37 -23.14
CA VAL A 305 -26.36 25.99 -23.65
C VAL A 305 -26.92 25.98 -25.08
N THR A 306 -26.23 25.35 -26.04
CA THR A 306 -26.62 24.06 -26.67
C THR A 306 -25.55 23.62 -27.70
N THR A 307 -25.23 22.33 -27.64
CA THR A 307 -24.41 21.48 -28.52
C THR A 307 -24.94 21.34 -29.96
N GLY A 308 -24.04 21.08 -30.93
CA GLY A 308 -24.37 20.26 -32.11
C GLY A 308 -23.63 20.60 -33.41
N HIS A 309 -22.60 19.79 -33.70
CA HIS A 309 -22.00 19.40 -34.99
C HIS A 309 -22.37 20.15 -36.29
N THR A 310 -21.37 20.50 -37.11
CA THR A 310 -21.20 19.96 -38.48
C THR A 310 -19.76 20.19 -38.98
N THR A 311 -19.19 19.12 -39.54
CA THR A 311 -18.00 18.99 -40.39
C THR A 311 -17.94 19.98 -41.56
N GLN A 312 -16.73 20.49 -41.87
CA GLN A 312 -16.24 20.56 -43.26
C GLN A 312 -14.75 20.92 -43.31
N ASP A 313 -13.95 19.96 -43.79
CA ASP A 313 -12.64 20.16 -44.39
C ASP A 313 -12.75 21.05 -45.63
N MET A 314 -11.70 21.85 -45.89
CA MET A 314 -11.20 22.16 -47.23
C MET A 314 -9.78 22.73 -47.08
N ASP A 315 -8.83 21.99 -47.65
CA ASP A 315 -7.43 22.35 -47.88
C ASP A 315 -7.25 23.60 -48.75
N VAL A 316 -6.05 24.18 -48.68
CA VAL A 316 -5.08 24.34 -49.78
C VAL A 316 -4.29 25.66 -49.66
N ASP A 317 -2.98 25.47 -49.47
CA ASP A 317 -1.81 26.20 -49.96
C ASP A 317 -1.89 27.72 -50.23
N SER A 318 -0.94 28.45 -49.64
CA SER A 318 0.29 28.77 -50.36
C SER A 318 1.23 29.67 -49.56
N LEU A 319 2.51 29.33 -49.69
CA LEU A 319 3.75 30.08 -49.47
C LEU A 319 3.61 31.58 -49.19
N THR A 320 4.47 32.13 -48.31
CA THR A 320 5.65 32.93 -48.70
C THR A 320 6.50 33.27 -47.46
N GLU A 321 7.78 32.88 -47.47
CA GLU A 321 8.80 33.38 -46.54
C GLU A 321 9.15 34.85 -46.86
N CYS A 322 9.35 35.71 -45.86
CA CYS A 322 10.46 36.67 -45.91
C CYS A 322 10.74 37.31 -44.53
N ASN A 323 11.91 36.95 -43.99
CA ASN A 323 12.95 37.84 -43.47
C ASN A 323 12.65 38.98 -42.48
N LYS A 324 13.39 38.87 -41.37
CA LYS A 324 14.36 39.84 -40.81
C LYS A 324 13.89 40.87 -39.76
N GLN A 325 14.92 41.22 -38.98
CA GLN A 325 15.07 42.24 -37.95
C GLN A 325 14.44 41.90 -36.59
N GLY A 326 15.16 41.72 -35.48
CA GLY A 326 16.44 42.31 -35.10
C GLY A 326 16.20 43.47 -34.13
N TYR A 327 16.23 43.20 -32.82
CA TYR A 327 16.56 44.22 -31.82
C TYR A 327 17.12 43.58 -30.54
N SER A 328 18.33 43.99 -30.21
CA SER A 328 19.04 43.73 -28.96
C SER A 328 18.55 44.71 -27.90
N GLN A 329 18.41 44.28 -26.63
CA GLN A 329 18.91 45.08 -25.51
C GLN A 329 19.07 44.27 -24.22
N GLU A 330 20.15 44.63 -23.54
CA GLU A 330 20.85 43.99 -22.44
C GLU A 330 20.20 44.13 -21.05
N THR A 331 20.58 43.16 -20.21
CA THR A 331 20.83 43.28 -18.76
C THR A 331 19.65 43.56 -17.81
N LYS A 332 19.29 42.51 -17.06
CA LYS A 332 19.20 42.56 -15.58
C LYS A 332 19.40 41.16 -15.01
N ARG A 333 20.62 40.89 -14.54
CA ARG A 333 20.96 39.75 -13.67
C ARG A 333 20.09 39.84 -12.41
N LEU A 334 19.02 39.04 -12.35
CA LEU A 334 18.48 38.62 -11.07
C LEU A 334 19.37 37.49 -10.55
N LYS A 335 19.97 37.73 -9.38
CA LYS A 335 20.60 36.69 -8.56
C LYS A 335 19.56 35.59 -8.36
N ARG A 336 19.69 34.47 -9.08
CA ARG A 336 19.05 33.22 -8.65
C ARG A 336 19.70 32.87 -7.32
N ALA A 337 18.90 32.86 -6.26
CA ALA A 337 19.23 32.12 -5.06
C ALA A 337 19.57 30.67 -5.46
N PRO A 338 20.51 30.00 -4.78
CA PRO A 338 20.83 28.62 -5.10
C PRO A 338 19.55 27.80 -4.95
N MET A 339 19.14 27.10 -6.01
CA MET A 339 18.04 26.14 -5.94
C MET A 339 18.51 25.01 -5.03
N GLN A 340 17.94 24.95 -3.83
CA GLN A 340 18.16 23.86 -2.87
C GLN A 340 17.44 22.57 -3.31
N ASP A 341 17.23 22.37 -4.61
CA ASP A 341 16.35 21.34 -5.19
C ASP A 341 17.10 20.19 -5.88
N CYS A 342 18.44 20.20 -5.92
CA CYS A 342 19.20 19.35 -6.86
C CYS A 342 19.83 18.07 -6.26
N ILE A 343 19.96 17.96 -4.94
CA ILE A 343 20.82 16.92 -4.33
C ILE A 343 20.41 15.50 -4.72
N ASN A 344 19.11 15.23 -4.80
CA ASN A 344 18.60 13.87 -5.04
C ASN A 344 18.52 13.48 -6.53
N VAL A 345 18.26 14.44 -7.41
CA VAL A 345 18.22 14.20 -8.86
C VAL A 345 19.63 13.95 -9.39
N GLU A 346 20.61 14.68 -8.86
CA GLU A 346 22.00 14.51 -9.28
C GLU A 346 22.63 13.22 -8.73
N GLU A 347 22.23 12.79 -7.52
CA GLU A 347 22.55 11.46 -7.01
C GLU A 347 21.94 10.35 -7.87
N GLU A 348 20.70 10.52 -8.33
CA GLU A 348 20.04 9.56 -9.24
C GLU A 348 20.74 9.46 -10.59
N TYR A 349 21.11 10.59 -11.20
CA TYR A 349 21.90 10.59 -12.43
C TYR A 349 23.25 9.90 -12.26
N LYS A 350 23.96 10.17 -11.16
CA LYS A 350 25.24 9.50 -10.86
C LYS A 350 25.07 7.99 -10.70
N PHE A 351 23.97 7.54 -10.10
CA PHE A 351 23.66 6.12 -9.99
C PHE A 351 23.44 5.50 -11.38
N ILE A 352 22.59 6.10 -12.22
CA ILE A 352 22.30 5.62 -13.58
C ILE A 352 23.58 5.59 -14.42
N ASP A 353 24.37 6.67 -14.42
CA ASP A 353 25.65 6.74 -15.12
C ASP A 353 26.62 5.65 -14.64
N HIS A 354 26.68 5.40 -13.33
CA HIS A 354 27.51 4.34 -12.77
C HIS A 354 27.08 2.95 -13.27
N VAL A 355 25.76 2.67 -13.25
CA VAL A 355 25.22 1.40 -13.77
C VAL A 355 25.57 1.27 -15.25
N LEU A 356 25.27 2.26 -16.09
CA LEU A 356 25.56 2.23 -17.53
C LEU A 356 27.06 2.07 -17.82
N SER A 357 27.94 2.68 -17.03
CA SER A 357 29.40 2.58 -17.21
C SER A 357 29.99 1.21 -16.87
N THR A 358 29.33 0.45 -16.00
CA THR A 358 29.79 -0.85 -15.50
C THR A 358 29.00 -2.03 -16.10
N CYS A 359 27.92 -1.72 -16.84
CA CYS A 359 26.99 -2.69 -17.37
C CYS A 359 27.62 -3.56 -18.46
N LYS A 360 27.44 -4.88 -18.34
CA LYS A 360 27.78 -5.86 -19.38
C LYS A 360 26.55 -6.52 -20.00
N GLU A 361 25.37 -6.29 -19.43
CA GLU A 361 24.12 -6.93 -19.85
C GLU A 361 23.22 -5.94 -20.61
N GLU A 362 22.75 -6.32 -21.79
CA GLU A 362 21.97 -5.43 -22.66
C GLU A 362 20.62 -5.05 -22.01
N ASP A 363 19.96 -5.99 -21.34
CA ASP A 363 18.68 -5.77 -20.67
C ASP A 363 18.80 -4.72 -19.56
N GLN A 364 19.87 -4.76 -18.77
CA GLN A 364 20.13 -3.78 -17.72
C GLN A 364 20.43 -2.38 -18.28
N ALA A 365 21.13 -2.30 -19.42
CA ALA A 365 21.38 -1.04 -20.09
C ALA A 365 20.12 -0.44 -20.73
N SER A 366 19.16 -1.28 -21.15
CA SER A 366 17.88 -0.82 -21.69
C SER A 366 16.93 -0.28 -20.60
N GLU A 367 17.03 -0.80 -19.38
CA GLU A 367 16.14 -0.42 -18.27
C GLU A 367 16.59 0.82 -17.48
N ALA A 368 17.90 1.07 -17.47
CA ALA A 368 18.55 2.23 -16.84
C ALA A 368 18.33 3.52 -17.64
#